data_AF-A0A1M7YPU3-F1
#
_entry.id   AF-A0A1M7YPU3-F1
#
_cell.length_a   1.000
_cell.length_b   1.000
_cell.length_c   1.000
_cell.angle_alpha   90.00
_cell.angle_beta   90.00
_cell.angle_gamma   90.00
#
_symmetry.space_group_name_H-M   'P 1'
#
loop_
_entity.id
_entity.type
_entity.pdbx_description
1 polymer ?
#
loop_
_entity_poly.entity_id
_entity_poly.type
_entity_poly.pdbx_seq_one_letter_code
_entity_poly.pdbx_strand_id
1 'polypeptide(L)'
;MKLAIYVITVAGAKPGAMLKKALPFSDLFVAPVALDKADEPEKAAPLTLPLSDFVAARFNQYDGHIFICATGIVSRIIGPLLQDKRTDPAVVCMDEQATFAISMLSGHRGGANALTERVAHLVKATPVITTASDTSQTLSADMLGAPFGWTLDPVSEPALTPVSAAIVNQQPVIVAQEAGERHWWKYDKRMPAHLLTHTTLEGIQSEAFNGAILISDRKSPDLTGWDNQLVLWRPKSLVLGLGCDRNTPLAVLEAGLAAFSDQFNLALESVQAIASIALKADEPGLNALSRDRQWPFTTYEAEVLDGTEGIEHPSDYVKQVTGSNSVAEAAALKLSQTRQLLVPKWVFKQDGFHMTVACCRREYSEPLRRHKQKNWLDETKHSGHSHPADRPEAQPREVRVNAYGNEVVEGYQCKPRHVDLDRPMLYHTHHILLCEGQRCAKAGSKNLAHDLRGILKELGLATGQQRIKISRAMCVGACRNRATLVVYERSRQPSANHGLWLRGVEALSIAQWQAIFVALSENKPLTQVLEASFFAWVEEPEPLMKKTNIDEKTSIDKKKRQRLKCRPYQ
;
A
#
# COMPACT_ATOMS: atom_id res chain seq x y z
N MET A 1 20.61 2.78 -9.63
CA MET A 1 20.23 4.17 -9.94
C MET A 1 21.42 5.07 -9.69
N LYS A 2 22.13 5.45 -10.75
CA LYS A 2 23.14 6.50 -10.77
C LYS A 2 22.44 7.86 -10.81
N LEU A 3 22.77 8.76 -9.90
CA LEU A 3 22.03 10.02 -9.68
C LEU A 3 22.90 11.25 -9.90
N ALA A 4 22.35 12.31 -10.48
CA ALA A 4 22.97 13.62 -10.58
C ALA A 4 22.17 14.67 -9.80
N ILE A 5 22.84 15.49 -8.99
CA ILE A 5 22.25 16.60 -8.23
C ILE A 5 22.80 17.91 -8.78
N TYR A 6 21.93 18.84 -9.16
CA TYR A 6 22.31 20.13 -9.73
C TYR A 6 21.91 21.27 -8.79
N VAL A 7 22.89 22.05 -8.34
CA VAL A 7 22.70 23.23 -7.50
C VAL A 7 23.06 24.48 -8.29
N ILE A 8 22.07 25.35 -8.51
CA ILE A 8 22.24 26.53 -9.36
C ILE A 8 22.56 27.79 -8.56
N THR A 9 22.10 27.87 -7.32
CA THR A 9 22.21 29.07 -6.49
C THR A 9 22.83 28.77 -5.13
N VAL A 10 23.27 29.82 -4.46
CA VAL A 10 23.83 29.77 -3.10
C VAL A 10 22.83 29.18 -2.11
N ALA A 11 21.56 29.55 -2.19
CA ALA A 11 20.53 29.05 -1.26
C ALA A 11 20.34 27.53 -1.40
N GLY A 12 20.48 26.99 -2.61
CA GLY A 12 20.42 25.56 -2.88
C GLY A 12 21.64 24.75 -2.42
N ALA A 13 22.75 25.38 -2.03
CA ALA A 13 23.99 24.68 -1.66
C ALA A 13 23.79 23.77 -0.44
N LYS A 14 23.13 24.29 0.61
CA LYS A 14 22.83 23.52 1.83
C LYS A 14 21.97 22.28 1.57
N PRO A 15 20.78 22.37 0.94
CA PRO A 15 19.99 21.17 0.65
C PRO A 15 20.70 20.23 -0.34
N GLY A 16 21.50 20.75 -1.28
CA GLY A 16 22.33 19.92 -2.17
C GLY A 16 23.36 19.09 -1.42
N ALA A 17 24.08 19.69 -0.46
CA ALA A 17 25.03 18.98 0.40
C ALA A 17 24.33 17.92 1.29
N MET A 18 23.16 18.25 1.85
CA MET A 18 22.35 17.29 2.61
C MET A 18 21.99 16.06 1.76
N LEU A 19 21.54 16.27 0.51
CA LEU A 19 21.21 15.18 -0.40
C LEU A 19 22.44 14.35 -0.78
N LYS A 20 23.58 14.97 -1.11
CA LYS A 20 24.82 14.25 -1.41
C LYS A 20 25.28 13.37 -0.24
N LYS A 21 25.17 13.88 0.99
CA LYS A 21 25.49 13.10 2.20
C LYS A 21 24.57 11.89 2.37
N ALA A 22 23.28 12.06 2.12
CA ALA A 22 22.30 10.97 2.24
C ALA A 22 22.28 10.01 1.02
N LEU A 23 22.78 10.47 -0.12
CA LEU A 23 22.86 9.75 -1.39
C LEU A 23 24.34 9.68 -1.83
N PRO A 24 25.19 8.89 -1.15
CA PRO A 24 26.65 8.96 -1.34
C PRO A 24 27.09 8.65 -2.79
N PHE A 25 26.33 7.81 -3.51
CA PHE A 25 26.55 7.43 -4.90
C PHE A 25 26.02 8.43 -5.95
N SER A 26 25.53 9.59 -5.52
CA SER A 26 25.10 10.67 -6.44
C SER A 26 26.27 11.58 -6.82
N ASP A 27 26.30 12.08 -8.04
CA ASP A 27 27.25 13.10 -8.47
C ASP A 27 26.64 14.49 -8.20
N LEU A 28 27.35 15.33 -7.45
CA LEU A 28 26.90 16.67 -7.07
C LEU A 28 27.57 17.72 -7.96
N PHE A 29 26.76 18.49 -8.69
CA PHE A 29 27.19 19.57 -9.57
C PHE A 29 26.73 20.91 -9.02
N VAL A 30 27.67 21.82 -8.76
CA VAL A 30 27.39 23.11 -8.11
C VAL A 30 27.86 24.25 -9.00
N ALA A 31 26.99 25.23 -9.23
CA ALA A 31 27.33 26.44 -9.99
C ALA A 31 28.45 27.22 -9.28
N PRO A 32 29.36 27.91 -10.00
CA PRO A 32 30.51 28.60 -9.41
C PRO A 32 30.12 29.57 -8.29
N VAL A 33 28.99 30.28 -8.45
CA VAL A 33 28.45 31.22 -7.46
C VAL A 33 28.10 30.58 -6.11
N ALA A 34 27.87 29.27 -6.08
CA ALA A 34 27.48 28.50 -4.91
C ALA A 34 28.61 27.60 -4.37
N LEU A 35 29.71 27.45 -5.11
CA LEU A 35 30.80 26.53 -4.79
C LEU A 35 31.51 26.93 -3.49
N ASP A 36 31.82 28.21 -3.32
CA ASP A 36 32.51 28.76 -2.14
C ASP A 36 31.67 28.70 -0.85
N LYS A 37 30.37 28.42 -0.98
CA LYS A 37 29.41 28.35 0.12
C LYS A 37 28.83 26.96 0.32
N ALA A 38 29.33 25.97 -0.42
CA ALA A 38 28.93 24.58 -0.25
C ALA A 38 29.64 23.98 0.97
N ASP A 39 28.91 23.19 1.76
CA ASP A 39 29.52 22.32 2.76
C ASP A 39 30.27 21.19 2.02
N GLU A 40 31.56 20.98 2.33
CA GLU A 40 32.44 19.97 1.68
C GLU A 40 32.63 20.18 0.15
N PRO A 41 33.18 21.32 -0.31
CA PRO A 41 33.29 21.68 -1.73
C PRO A 41 34.12 20.68 -2.55
N GLU A 42 35.04 19.94 -1.92
CA GLU A 42 35.84 18.90 -2.57
C GLU A 42 35.01 17.70 -3.08
N LYS A 43 33.77 17.55 -2.60
CA LYS A 43 32.83 16.50 -3.04
C LYS A 43 31.86 16.97 -4.12
N ALA A 44 31.98 18.22 -4.56
CA ALA A 44 31.18 18.82 -5.62
C ALA A 44 32.03 19.06 -6.88
N ALA A 45 31.50 18.65 -8.03
CA ALA A 45 32.06 19.01 -9.32
C ALA A 45 31.52 20.38 -9.76
N PRO A 46 32.34 21.25 -10.36
CA PRO A 46 31.88 22.54 -10.86
C PRO A 46 30.92 22.33 -12.04
N LEU A 47 29.79 23.03 -11.99
CA LEU A 47 28.83 23.09 -13.09
C LEU A 47 29.24 24.21 -14.06
N THR A 48 29.30 23.90 -15.35
CA THR A 48 29.61 24.91 -16.39
C THR A 48 28.33 25.41 -17.07
N LEU A 49 28.31 26.70 -17.41
CA LEU A 49 27.23 27.31 -18.18
C LEU A 49 27.56 27.31 -19.68
N PRO A 50 26.54 27.24 -20.57
CA PRO A 50 25.11 27.21 -20.28
C PRO A 50 24.63 25.86 -19.72
N LEU A 51 23.69 25.91 -18.77
CA LEU A 51 23.19 24.72 -18.06
C LEU A 51 22.54 23.70 -19.01
N SER A 52 21.95 24.16 -20.12
CA SER A 52 21.38 23.31 -21.18
C SER A 52 22.39 22.30 -21.70
N ASP A 53 23.59 22.77 -22.05
CA ASP A 53 24.60 21.96 -22.73
C ASP A 53 25.24 20.99 -21.74
N PHE A 54 25.44 21.46 -20.49
CA PHE A 54 25.97 20.64 -19.41
C PHE A 54 25.07 19.45 -19.08
N VAL A 55 23.75 19.69 -19.03
CA VAL A 55 22.74 18.65 -18.79
C VAL A 55 22.58 17.77 -20.02
N ALA A 56 22.50 18.33 -21.23
CA ALA A 56 22.34 17.58 -22.47
C ALA A 56 23.42 16.51 -22.66
N ALA A 57 24.69 16.85 -22.39
CA ALA A 57 25.80 15.91 -22.48
C ALA A 57 25.71 14.73 -21.50
N ARG A 58 24.91 14.86 -20.43
CA ARG A 58 24.84 13.92 -19.30
C ARG A 58 23.48 13.27 -19.10
N PHE A 59 22.43 13.75 -19.77
CA PHE A 59 21.05 13.35 -19.48
C PHE A 59 20.87 11.83 -19.49
N ASN A 60 21.34 11.15 -20.54
CA ASN A 60 21.24 9.69 -20.64
C ASN A 60 22.37 8.92 -19.93
N GLN A 61 23.28 9.60 -19.22
CA GLN A 61 24.37 8.98 -18.45
C GLN A 61 23.97 8.67 -17.00
N TYR A 62 22.81 9.16 -16.57
CA TYR A 62 22.27 8.98 -15.23
C TYR A 62 20.88 8.38 -15.32
N ASP A 63 20.51 7.61 -14.29
CA ASP A 63 19.17 7.04 -14.18
C ASP A 63 18.18 8.05 -13.57
N GLY A 64 18.68 9.09 -12.90
CA GLY A 64 17.86 10.14 -12.31
C GLY A 64 18.59 11.45 -12.04
N HIS A 65 17.87 12.56 -12.19
CA HIS A 65 18.34 13.92 -12.01
C HIS A 65 17.53 14.65 -10.95
N ILE A 66 18.21 15.33 -10.03
CA ILE A 66 17.62 16.16 -8.98
C ILE A 66 18.08 17.60 -9.20
N PHE A 67 17.17 18.47 -9.62
CA PHE A 67 17.46 19.89 -9.85
C PHE A 67 17.01 20.72 -8.66
N ILE A 68 17.91 21.52 -8.09
CA ILE A 68 17.61 22.48 -7.02
C ILE A 68 17.54 23.89 -7.63
N CYS A 69 16.39 24.20 -8.22
CA CYS A 69 16.09 25.48 -8.86
C CYS A 69 14.59 25.59 -9.20
N ALA A 70 14.20 26.65 -9.89
CA ALA A 70 12.83 26.80 -10.38
C ALA A 70 12.46 25.73 -11.43
N THR A 71 11.28 25.12 -11.30
CA THR A 71 10.73 24.12 -12.23
C THR A 71 10.72 24.60 -13.69
N GLY A 72 10.43 25.88 -13.92
CA GLY A 72 10.41 26.45 -15.27
C GLY A 72 11.78 26.51 -15.96
N ILE A 73 12.89 26.46 -15.20
CA ILE A 73 14.24 26.31 -15.76
C ILE A 73 14.42 24.86 -16.23
N VAL A 74 14.09 23.91 -15.36
CA VAL A 74 14.21 22.47 -15.63
C VAL A 74 13.38 22.08 -16.86
N SER A 75 12.11 22.48 -16.92
CA SER A 75 11.23 22.19 -18.07
C SER A 75 11.81 22.63 -19.42
N ARG A 76 12.44 23.81 -19.47
CA ARG A 76 13.02 24.35 -20.71
C ARG A 76 14.29 23.61 -21.12
N ILE A 77 15.09 23.16 -20.15
CA ILE A 77 16.34 22.44 -20.39
C ILE A 77 16.07 21.01 -20.85
N ILE A 78 15.16 20.31 -20.17
CA ILE A 78 14.90 18.90 -20.48
C ILE A 78 14.00 18.74 -21.70
N GLY A 79 13.14 19.73 -22.02
CA GLY A 79 12.16 19.65 -23.10
C GLY A 79 12.74 19.19 -24.45
N PRO A 80 13.85 19.77 -24.94
CA PRO A 80 14.52 19.32 -26.16
C PRO A 80 15.21 17.94 -26.08
N LEU A 81 15.38 17.39 -24.87
CA LEU A 81 16.10 16.12 -24.62
C LEU A 81 15.15 14.93 -24.49
N LEU A 82 13.85 15.17 -24.33
CA LEU A 82 12.85 14.12 -24.12
C LEU A 82 12.69 13.27 -25.39
N GLN A 83 12.71 11.95 -25.23
CA GLN A 83 12.55 11.03 -26.35
C GLN A 83 11.39 10.07 -26.09
N ASP A 84 11.46 9.31 -25.00
CA ASP A 84 10.47 8.30 -24.66
C ASP A 84 10.38 8.12 -23.15
N LYS A 85 9.17 8.16 -22.60
CA LYS A 85 8.87 7.94 -21.17
C LYS A 85 9.43 6.63 -20.59
N ARG A 86 9.82 5.68 -21.44
CA ARG A 86 10.41 4.38 -21.09
C ARG A 86 11.91 4.45 -20.83
N THR A 87 12.61 5.33 -21.54
CA THR A 87 14.07 5.43 -21.53
C THR A 87 14.54 6.73 -20.91
N ASP A 88 13.71 7.76 -20.93
CA ASP A 88 14.02 9.05 -20.33
C ASP A 88 14.22 8.88 -18.82
N PRO A 89 15.30 9.45 -18.26
CA PRO A 89 15.65 9.30 -16.86
C PRO A 89 14.63 9.97 -15.93
N ALA A 90 14.61 9.56 -14.66
CA ALA A 90 13.81 10.26 -13.66
C ALA A 90 14.24 11.72 -13.53
N VAL A 91 13.29 12.65 -13.48
CA VAL A 91 13.59 14.06 -13.15
C VAL A 91 12.76 14.50 -11.96
N VAL A 92 13.46 14.97 -10.93
CA VAL A 92 12.90 15.58 -9.72
C VAL A 92 13.38 17.02 -9.64
N CYS A 93 12.48 17.95 -9.37
CA CYS A 93 12.80 19.36 -9.14
C CYS A 93 12.46 19.74 -7.70
N MET A 94 13.35 20.47 -7.04
CA MET A 94 13.18 20.93 -5.67
C MET A 94 13.46 22.43 -5.61
N ASP A 95 12.68 23.17 -4.84
CA ASP A 95 13.01 24.56 -4.56
C ASP A 95 14.19 24.68 -3.58
N GLU A 96 14.86 25.82 -3.61
CA GLU A 96 16.09 26.06 -2.84
C GLU A 96 15.87 26.09 -1.32
N GLN A 97 14.63 26.26 -0.87
CA GLN A 97 14.28 26.21 0.55
C GLN A 97 13.86 24.80 0.99
N ALA A 98 13.90 23.82 0.08
CA ALA A 98 13.44 22.45 0.30
C ALA A 98 11.98 22.39 0.82
N THR A 99 11.11 23.24 0.28
CA THR A 99 9.69 23.25 0.64
C THR A 99 8.93 22.13 -0.06
N PHE A 100 9.23 21.93 -1.35
CA PHE A 100 8.59 20.98 -2.25
C PHE A 100 9.65 20.19 -3.03
N ALA A 101 9.41 18.89 -3.18
CA ALA A 101 10.09 18.06 -4.17
C ALA A 101 9.05 17.60 -5.19
N ILE A 102 9.28 17.85 -6.47
CA ILE A 102 8.28 17.73 -7.53
C ILE A 102 8.75 16.66 -8.52
N SER A 103 7.93 15.63 -8.71
CA SER A 103 8.14 14.61 -9.74
C SER A 103 7.82 15.23 -11.11
N MET A 104 8.81 15.40 -11.97
CA MET A 104 8.66 16.11 -13.26
C MET A 104 8.59 15.20 -14.47
N LEU A 105 9.38 14.13 -14.51
CA LEU A 105 9.51 13.24 -15.68
C LEU A 105 9.73 11.80 -15.23
N SER A 106 9.15 10.85 -15.96
CA SER A 106 9.32 9.41 -15.74
C SER A 106 8.92 8.95 -14.32
N GLY A 107 7.72 9.36 -13.89
CA GLY A 107 7.17 9.12 -12.55
C GLY A 107 7.12 7.66 -12.10
N HIS A 108 6.59 6.77 -12.95
CA HIS A 108 6.43 5.34 -12.63
C HIS A 108 7.68 4.52 -12.93
N ARG A 109 7.78 3.96 -14.15
CA ARG A 109 8.87 3.06 -14.55
C ARG A 109 10.26 3.69 -14.41
N GLY A 110 10.41 4.97 -14.73
CA GLY A 110 11.69 5.67 -14.54
C GLY A 110 12.02 5.99 -13.08
N GLY A 111 11.05 5.87 -12.17
CA GLY A 111 11.29 5.97 -10.72
C GLY A 111 11.26 7.37 -10.13
N ALA A 112 10.82 8.40 -10.87
CA ALA A 112 10.81 9.77 -10.33
C ALA A 112 9.83 9.96 -9.16
N ASN A 113 8.71 9.24 -9.10
CA ASN A 113 7.80 9.31 -7.96
C ASN A 113 8.47 8.79 -6.69
N ALA A 114 9.08 7.60 -6.76
CA ALA A 114 9.82 7.01 -5.64
C ALA A 114 11.03 7.88 -5.23
N LEU A 115 11.76 8.43 -6.21
CA LEU A 115 12.87 9.35 -5.96
C LEU A 115 12.37 10.64 -5.30
N THR A 116 11.22 11.17 -5.71
CA THR A 116 10.60 12.37 -5.12
C THR A 116 10.23 12.13 -3.66
N GLU A 117 9.59 11.01 -3.33
CA GLU A 117 9.28 10.66 -1.93
C GLU A 117 10.55 10.55 -1.09
N ARG A 118 11.59 9.89 -1.63
CA ARG A 118 12.87 9.74 -0.95
C ARG A 118 13.56 11.09 -0.72
N VAL A 119 13.68 11.91 -1.76
CA VAL A 119 14.27 13.26 -1.68
C VAL A 119 13.50 14.08 -0.65
N ALA A 120 12.16 14.11 -0.74
CA ALA A 120 11.32 14.85 0.18
C ALA A 120 11.53 14.42 1.64
N HIS A 121 11.60 13.12 1.90
CA HIS A 121 11.87 12.59 3.23
C HIS A 121 13.23 13.05 3.78
N LEU A 122 14.29 12.99 2.95
CA LEU A 122 15.66 13.32 3.36
C LEU A 122 15.83 14.78 3.76
N VAL A 123 15.17 15.69 3.06
CA VAL A 123 15.27 17.14 3.31
C VAL A 123 14.07 17.73 4.06
N LYS A 124 13.09 16.89 4.41
CA LYS A 124 11.81 17.26 5.04
C LYS A 124 10.95 18.20 4.17
N ALA A 125 11.02 18.05 2.85
CA ALA A 125 10.14 18.72 1.91
C ALA A 125 8.78 18.02 1.79
N THR A 126 7.82 18.68 1.15
CA THR A 126 6.55 18.07 0.74
C THR A 126 6.70 17.46 -0.66
N PRO A 127 6.44 16.14 -0.84
CA PRO A 127 6.46 15.54 -2.17
C PRO A 127 5.22 15.98 -2.97
N VAL A 128 5.42 16.37 -4.22
CA VAL A 128 4.38 16.75 -5.18
C VAL A 128 4.39 15.72 -6.31
N ILE A 129 3.49 14.74 -6.19
CA ILE A 129 3.29 13.65 -7.15
C ILE A 129 1.85 13.75 -7.68
N THR A 130 1.71 13.91 -8.98
CA THR A 130 0.41 14.17 -9.62
C THR A 130 -0.08 13.01 -10.49
N THR A 131 0.65 11.90 -10.53
CA THR A 131 0.29 10.77 -11.39
C THR A 131 -1.03 10.13 -10.92
N ALA A 132 -1.97 9.96 -11.86
CA ALA A 132 -3.37 9.63 -11.56
C ALA A 132 -3.57 8.35 -10.74
N SER A 133 -2.75 7.31 -10.98
CA SER A 133 -2.81 6.04 -10.23
C SER A 133 -2.33 6.19 -8.79
N ASP A 134 -1.30 7.01 -8.54
CA ASP A 134 -0.79 7.32 -7.20
C ASP A 134 -1.78 8.18 -6.40
N THR A 135 -2.33 9.23 -7.02
CA THR A 135 -3.34 10.07 -6.37
C THR A 135 -4.63 9.30 -6.07
N SER A 136 -5.02 8.35 -6.92
CA SER A 136 -6.21 7.50 -6.72
C SER A 136 -5.95 6.33 -5.76
N GLN A 137 -4.67 6.10 -5.39
CA GLN A 137 -4.24 4.95 -4.60
C GLN A 137 -4.86 3.66 -5.14
N THR A 138 -4.75 3.46 -6.46
CA THR A 138 -5.27 2.28 -7.15
C THR A 138 -4.11 1.45 -7.71
N LEU A 139 -4.43 0.34 -8.36
CA LEU A 139 -3.45 -0.51 -9.02
C LEU A 139 -2.77 0.27 -10.16
N SER A 140 -1.44 0.12 -10.30
CA SER A 140 -0.72 0.61 -11.48
C SER A 140 -0.32 -0.60 -12.30
N ALA A 141 -0.75 -0.65 -13.56
CA ALA A 141 -0.53 -1.79 -14.43
C ALA A 141 0.97 -2.02 -14.71
N ASP A 142 1.74 -0.94 -14.76
CA ASP A 142 3.17 -0.91 -15.07
C ASP A 142 4.10 -0.99 -13.84
N MET A 143 3.59 -0.88 -12.61
CA MET A 143 4.39 -0.98 -11.37
C MET A 143 3.93 -2.07 -10.41
N LEU A 144 2.86 -2.80 -10.70
CA LEU A 144 2.30 -3.85 -9.83
C LEU A 144 3.36 -4.83 -9.31
N GLY A 145 4.21 -5.33 -10.20
CA GLY A 145 5.21 -6.35 -9.89
C GLY A 145 6.56 -5.82 -9.42
N ALA A 146 6.81 -4.51 -9.53
CA ALA A 146 8.11 -3.92 -9.24
C ALA A 146 8.62 -4.17 -7.80
N PRO A 147 7.80 -4.08 -6.74
CA PRO A 147 8.26 -4.36 -5.37
C PRO A 147 8.75 -5.80 -5.14
N PHE A 148 8.34 -6.73 -6.00
CA PHE A 148 8.71 -8.16 -5.93
C PHE A 148 9.82 -8.53 -6.93
N GLY A 149 10.36 -7.54 -7.67
CA GLY A 149 11.34 -7.76 -8.71
C GLY A 149 10.77 -8.48 -9.94
N TRP A 150 9.46 -8.47 -10.15
CA TRP A 150 8.85 -9.08 -11.33
C TRP A 150 9.27 -8.33 -12.60
N THR A 151 9.27 -9.05 -13.71
CA THR A 151 9.61 -8.49 -15.01
C THR A 151 8.34 -8.27 -15.82
N LEU A 152 8.16 -7.07 -16.36
CA LEU A 152 7.05 -6.77 -17.26
C LEU A 152 7.40 -7.32 -18.65
N ASP A 153 6.56 -8.19 -19.19
CA ASP A 153 6.81 -8.80 -20.49
C ASP A 153 6.62 -7.78 -21.63
N PRO A 154 7.53 -7.71 -22.63
CA PRO A 154 7.42 -6.79 -23.76
C PRO A 154 6.10 -6.85 -24.52
N VAL A 155 5.38 -7.99 -24.51
CA VAL A 155 4.05 -8.12 -25.13
C VAL A 155 3.03 -7.13 -24.55
N SER A 156 3.25 -6.66 -23.31
CA SER A 156 2.35 -5.77 -22.59
C SER A 156 2.33 -4.34 -23.14
N GLU A 157 3.35 -3.94 -23.89
CA GLU A 157 3.60 -2.53 -24.22
C GLU A 157 2.40 -1.84 -24.92
N PRO A 158 1.73 -2.45 -25.92
CA PRO A 158 0.53 -1.87 -26.52
C PRO A 158 -0.64 -1.72 -25.53
N ALA A 159 -0.73 -2.59 -24.53
CA ALA A 159 -1.83 -2.65 -23.57
C ALA A 159 -1.64 -1.78 -22.33
N LEU A 160 -0.42 -1.34 -22.00
CA LEU A 160 -0.14 -0.59 -20.77
C LEU A 160 -1.00 0.67 -20.62
N THR A 161 -1.07 1.48 -21.67
CA THR A 161 -1.83 2.74 -21.65
C THR A 161 -3.34 2.50 -21.53
N PRO A 162 -3.98 1.66 -22.39
CA PRO A 162 -5.42 1.41 -22.28
C PRO A 162 -5.81 0.72 -20.96
N VAL A 163 -5.04 -0.26 -20.49
CA VAL A 163 -5.33 -0.94 -19.21
C VAL A 163 -5.18 0.02 -18.03
N SER A 164 -4.14 0.87 -18.03
CA SER A 164 -3.99 1.91 -16.99
C SER A 164 -5.16 2.90 -17.01
N ALA A 165 -5.63 3.29 -18.20
CA ALA A 165 -6.80 4.15 -18.33
C ALA A 165 -8.07 3.47 -17.80
N ALA A 166 -8.27 2.18 -18.09
CA ALA A 166 -9.40 1.41 -17.58
C ALA A 166 -9.41 1.36 -16.03
N ILE A 167 -8.25 1.12 -15.40
CA ILE A 167 -8.11 1.11 -13.94
C ILE A 167 -8.42 2.49 -13.34
N VAL A 168 -7.88 3.57 -13.91
CA VAL A 168 -8.11 4.95 -13.41
C VAL A 168 -9.57 5.37 -13.59
N ASN A 169 -10.19 4.97 -14.70
CA ASN A 169 -11.58 5.27 -15.02
C ASN A 169 -12.59 4.30 -14.37
N GLN A 170 -12.12 3.39 -13.50
CA GLN A 170 -12.94 2.42 -12.78
C GLN A 170 -13.76 1.49 -13.68
N GLN A 171 -13.23 1.19 -14.85
CA GLN A 171 -13.79 0.20 -15.77
C GLN A 171 -13.40 -1.22 -15.33
N PRO A 172 -14.21 -2.24 -15.64
CA PRO A 172 -13.90 -3.62 -15.30
C PRO A 172 -12.53 -4.06 -15.81
N VAL A 173 -11.64 -4.47 -14.92
CA VAL A 173 -10.31 -5.01 -15.23
C VAL A 173 -10.11 -6.28 -14.42
N ILE A 174 -9.64 -7.33 -15.08
CA ILE A 174 -9.34 -8.60 -14.41
C ILE A 174 -7.85 -8.73 -14.11
N VAL A 175 -7.53 -9.29 -12.94
CA VAL A 175 -6.18 -9.67 -12.53
C VAL A 175 -6.16 -11.18 -12.35
N ALA A 176 -5.59 -11.89 -13.31
CA ALA A 176 -5.40 -13.33 -13.23
C ALA A 176 -3.99 -13.63 -12.71
N GLN A 177 -3.90 -14.41 -11.64
CA GLN A 177 -2.63 -14.77 -11.02
C GLN A 177 -2.44 -16.28 -10.95
N GLU A 178 -1.54 -16.79 -11.78
CA GLU A 178 -1.16 -18.21 -11.84
C GLU A 178 0.02 -18.52 -10.90
N ALA A 179 0.92 -17.54 -10.69
CA ALA A 179 2.12 -17.70 -9.87
C ALA A 179 2.53 -16.38 -9.17
N GLY A 180 3.55 -16.47 -8.31
CA GLY A 180 4.16 -15.31 -7.65
C GLY A 180 3.49 -14.85 -6.35
N GLU A 181 4.05 -13.78 -5.78
CA GLU A 181 3.59 -13.10 -4.58
C GLU A 181 2.16 -12.55 -4.74
N ARG A 182 1.29 -12.80 -3.74
CA ARG A 182 -0.11 -12.34 -3.76
C ARG A 182 -0.32 -10.98 -3.11
N HIS A 183 0.73 -10.32 -2.61
CA HIS A 183 0.65 -9.09 -1.80
C HIS A 183 0.80 -7.80 -2.61
N TRP A 184 0.45 -7.82 -3.89
CA TRP A 184 0.58 -6.66 -4.77
C TRP A 184 -0.43 -5.54 -4.46
N TRP A 185 -1.53 -5.82 -3.76
CA TRP A 185 -2.40 -4.78 -3.23
C TRP A 185 -1.82 -4.16 -1.95
N LYS A 186 -1.08 -3.06 -2.12
CA LYS A 186 -0.31 -2.39 -1.05
C LYS A 186 -1.12 -1.46 -0.14
N TYR A 187 -2.38 -1.16 -0.47
CA TYR A 187 -3.15 -0.14 0.26
C TYR A 187 -3.95 -0.74 1.42
N ASP A 188 -4.00 -0.03 2.54
CA ASP A 188 -4.85 -0.35 3.69
C ASP A 188 -6.32 0.08 3.47
N LYS A 189 -6.86 -0.32 2.32
CA LYS A 189 -8.27 -0.13 1.94
C LYS A 189 -8.74 -1.32 1.10
N ARG A 190 -10.05 -1.47 0.97
CA ARG A 190 -10.63 -2.52 0.10
C ARG A 190 -10.24 -2.26 -1.36
N MET A 191 -9.92 -3.32 -2.09
CA MET A 191 -9.71 -3.25 -3.53
C MET A 191 -11.01 -2.78 -4.23
N PRO A 192 -10.92 -1.84 -5.18
CA PRO A 192 -12.08 -1.37 -5.93
C PRO A 192 -12.85 -2.51 -6.59
N ALA A 193 -14.19 -2.41 -6.63
CA ALA A 193 -15.06 -3.48 -7.14
C ALA A 193 -14.91 -3.74 -8.65
N HIS A 194 -14.37 -2.79 -9.41
CA HIS A 194 -14.08 -2.96 -10.83
C HIS A 194 -12.81 -3.79 -11.10
N LEU A 195 -11.97 -4.00 -10.07
CA LEU A 195 -10.83 -4.90 -10.15
C LEU A 195 -11.27 -6.29 -9.68
N LEU A 196 -11.31 -7.24 -10.60
CA LEU A 196 -11.71 -8.62 -10.34
C LEU A 196 -10.48 -9.52 -10.34
N THR A 197 -10.39 -10.47 -9.43
CA THR A 197 -9.25 -11.39 -9.34
C THR A 197 -9.64 -12.80 -9.72
N HIS A 198 -8.78 -13.49 -10.46
CA HIS A 198 -8.96 -14.90 -10.83
C HIS A 198 -7.63 -15.65 -10.76
N THR A 199 -7.66 -16.99 -10.83
CA THR A 199 -6.46 -17.83 -10.80
C THR A 199 -5.89 -18.13 -12.19
N THR A 200 -6.65 -17.86 -13.24
CA THR A 200 -6.34 -18.11 -14.66
C THR A 200 -7.16 -17.18 -15.54
N LEU A 201 -6.77 -16.96 -16.80
CA LEU A 201 -7.63 -16.34 -17.82
C LEU A 201 -8.43 -17.36 -18.64
N GLU A 202 -8.14 -18.65 -18.47
CA GLU A 202 -8.82 -19.72 -19.19
C GLU A 202 -10.33 -19.70 -18.94
N GLY A 203 -11.11 -19.74 -20.02
CA GLY A 203 -12.58 -19.71 -19.97
C GLY A 203 -13.20 -18.34 -19.67
N ILE A 204 -12.40 -17.28 -19.56
CA ILE A 204 -12.89 -15.92 -19.30
C ILE A 204 -13.16 -15.19 -20.63
N GLN A 205 -14.39 -14.72 -20.79
CA GLN A 205 -14.80 -13.90 -21.93
C GLN A 205 -14.21 -12.49 -21.80
N SER A 206 -13.31 -12.12 -22.71
CA SER A 206 -12.59 -10.85 -22.64
C SER A 206 -13.49 -9.64 -22.90
N GLU A 207 -14.61 -9.81 -23.60
CA GLU A 207 -15.56 -8.74 -23.94
C GLU A 207 -16.26 -8.13 -22.72
N ALA A 208 -16.25 -8.85 -21.58
CA ALA A 208 -16.79 -8.35 -20.31
C ALA A 208 -15.84 -7.36 -19.60
N PHE A 209 -14.62 -7.18 -20.11
CA PHE A 209 -13.57 -6.41 -19.47
C PHE A 209 -13.00 -5.35 -20.41
N ASN A 210 -12.39 -4.32 -19.82
CA ASN A 210 -11.66 -3.27 -20.53
C ASN A 210 -10.15 -3.44 -20.42
N GLY A 211 -9.70 -4.53 -19.80
CA GLY A 211 -8.30 -4.87 -19.64
C GLY A 211 -8.08 -6.10 -18.76
N ALA A 212 -6.93 -6.73 -18.94
CA ALA A 212 -6.43 -7.80 -18.09
C ALA A 212 -5.00 -7.51 -17.61
N ILE A 213 -4.69 -8.02 -16.43
CA ILE A 213 -3.34 -8.22 -15.95
C ILE A 213 -3.18 -9.71 -15.70
N LEU A 214 -2.24 -10.36 -16.40
CA LEU A 214 -1.86 -11.75 -16.19
C LEU A 214 -0.51 -11.79 -15.46
N ILE A 215 -0.44 -12.58 -14.39
CA ILE A 215 0.79 -12.85 -13.64
C ILE A 215 1.09 -14.34 -13.82
N SER A 216 2.05 -14.66 -14.68
CA SER A 216 2.33 -16.04 -15.09
C SER A 216 3.81 -16.28 -15.36
N ASP A 217 4.28 -17.44 -14.91
CA ASP A 217 5.61 -17.95 -15.19
C ASP A 217 5.67 -18.89 -16.42
N ARG A 218 4.57 -19.00 -17.17
CA ARG A 218 4.54 -19.74 -18.44
C ARG A 218 5.21 -18.95 -19.56
N LYS A 219 6.06 -19.54 -20.38
CA LYS A 219 6.73 -18.82 -21.49
C LYS A 219 5.71 -18.20 -22.47
N SER A 220 4.78 -19.02 -22.93
CA SER A 220 3.73 -18.71 -23.87
C SER A 220 2.38 -19.10 -23.26
N PRO A 221 1.79 -18.25 -22.40
CA PRO A 221 0.41 -18.44 -21.93
C PRO A 221 -0.57 -18.25 -23.11
N ASP A 222 -1.76 -18.84 -23.02
CA ASP A 222 -2.84 -18.57 -23.98
C ASP A 222 -3.40 -17.17 -23.73
N LEU A 223 -3.24 -16.30 -24.72
CA LEU A 223 -3.68 -14.89 -24.68
C LEU A 223 -4.85 -14.63 -25.64
N THR A 224 -5.45 -15.69 -26.20
CA THR A 224 -6.51 -15.58 -27.19
C THR A 224 -7.65 -14.69 -26.68
N GLY A 225 -8.06 -13.70 -27.48
CA GLY A 225 -9.14 -12.76 -27.14
C GLY A 225 -8.72 -11.56 -26.32
N TRP A 226 -7.46 -11.46 -25.88
CA TRP A 226 -6.95 -10.35 -25.06
C TRP A 226 -6.01 -9.39 -25.81
N ASP A 227 -6.07 -9.39 -27.14
CA ASP A 227 -5.21 -8.58 -28.01
C ASP A 227 -5.23 -7.09 -27.62
N ASN A 228 -4.03 -6.52 -27.39
CA ASN A 228 -3.82 -5.13 -26.97
C ASN A 228 -4.55 -4.70 -25.68
N GLN A 229 -5.03 -5.66 -24.88
CA GLN A 229 -5.76 -5.42 -23.64
C GLN A 229 -5.15 -6.13 -22.43
N LEU A 230 -4.01 -6.80 -22.60
CA LEU A 230 -3.38 -7.58 -21.55
C LEU A 230 -1.98 -7.11 -21.20
N VAL A 231 -1.77 -6.95 -19.89
CA VAL A 231 -0.48 -6.67 -19.29
C VAL A 231 0.03 -7.94 -18.62
N LEU A 232 1.17 -8.44 -19.07
CA LEU A 232 1.76 -9.70 -18.60
C LEU A 232 2.98 -9.44 -17.70
N TRP A 233 2.88 -9.90 -16.46
CA TRP A 233 3.97 -9.91 -15.49
C TRP A 233 4.58 -11.30 -15.33
N ARG A 234 5.92 -11.35 -15.29
CA ARG A 234 6.75 -12.51 -15.02
C ARG A 234 7.19 -12.49 -13.55
N PRO A 235 6.51 -13.24 -12.66
CA PRO A 235 6.88 -13.28 -11.25
C PRO A 235 8.19 -14.07 -11.05
N LYS A 236 8.99 -13.74 -10.05
CA LYS A 236 10.22 -14.48 -9.72
C LYS A 236 9.90 -15.76 -8.93
N SER A 237 9.08 -16.64 -9.51
CA SER A 237 8.51 -17.83 -8.85
C SER A 237 9.30 -19.12 -9.05
N LEU A 238 10.22 -19.17 -10.01
CA LEU A 238 10.93 -20.40 -10.39
C LEU A 238 12.31 -20.48 -9.73
N VAL A 239 12.66 -21.67 -9.25
CA VAL A 239 13.99 -21.99 -8.75
C VAL A 239 14.54 -23.17 -9.55
N LEU A 240 15.72 -23.00 -10.13
CA LEU A 240 16.36 -24.04 -10.93
C LEU A 240 17.49 -24.70 -10.15
N GLY A 241 17.45 -26.02 -10.04
CA GLY A 241 18.59 -26.81 -9.63
C GLY A 241 19.39 -27.22 -10.85
N LEU A 242 20.68 -26.91 -10.86
CA LEU A 242 21.56 -27.12 -12.00
C LEU A 242 22.69 -28.08 -11.64
N GLY A 243 22.91 -29.08 -12.50
CA GLY A 243 24.11 -29.91 -12.53
C GLY A 243 24.74 -29.85 -13.92
N CYS A 244 26.05 -30.00 -14.03
CA CYS A 244 26.73 -30.08 -15.32
C CYS A 244 28.06 -30.83 -15.20
N ASP A 245 28.69 -31.13 -16.33
CA ASP A 245 30.08 -31.59 -16.36
C ASP A 245 31.05 -30.47 -15.90
N ARG A 246 32.30 -30.79 -15.60
CA ARG A 246 33.31 -29.77 -15.27
C ARG A 246 33.67 -28.94 -16.50
N ASN A 247 33.87 -27.64 -16.31
CA ASN A 247 34.21 -26.67 -17.36
C ASN A 247 33.15 -26.59 -18.47
N THR A 248 31.87 -26.81 -18.15
CA THR A 248 30.80 -26.67 -19.15
C THR A 248 30.75 -25.22 -19.64
N PRO A 249 30.85 -24.97 -20.96
CA PRO A 249 30.80 -23.61 -21.50
C PRO A 249 29.45 -22.92 -21.21
N LEU A 250 29.48 -21.61 -20.99
CA LEU A 250 28.28 -20.81 -20.76
C LEU A 250 27.25 -20.97 -21.89
N ALA A 251 27.72 -20.97 -23.15
CA ALA A 251 26.84 -21.13 -24.32
C ALA A 251 26.04 -22.45 -24.29
N VAL A 252 26.63 -23.54 -23.78
CA VAL A 252 25.93 -24.84 -23.63
C VAL A 252 24.87 -24.75 -22.53
N LEU A 253 25.17 -24.06 -21.43
CA LEU A 253 24.19 -23.85 -20.35
C LEU A 253 23.02 -22.99 -20.83
N GLU A 254 23.29 -21.93 -21.59
CA GLU A 254 22.24 -21.05 -22.14
C GLU A 254 21.38 -21.77 -23.17
N ALA A 255 21.98 -22.56 -24.07
CA ALA A 255 21.24 -23.40 -25.01
C ALA A 255 20.36 -24.43 -24.28
N GLY A 256 20.89 -25.06 -23.24
CA GLY A 256 20.14 -26.00 -22.40
C GLY A 256 18.95 -25.34 -21.69
N LEU A 257 19.14 -24.15 -21.14
CA LEU A 257 18.05 -23.38 -20.50
C LEU A 257 16.99 -22.90 -21.50
N ALA A 258 17.41 -22.50 -22.71
CA ALA A 258 16.47 -22.15 -23.78
C ALA A 258 15.61 -23.35 -24.17
N ALA A 259 16.23 -24.51 -24.41
CA ALA A 259 15.53 -25.75 -24.74
C ALA A 259 14.62 -26.22 -23.59
N PHE A 260 15.08 -26.12 -22.33
CA PHE A 260 14.26 -26.40 -21.16
C PHE A 260 13.03 -25.48 -21.09
N SER A 261 13.24 -24.18 -21.29
CA SER A 261 12.18 -23.16 -21.30
C SER A 261 11.13 -23.42 -22.37
N ASP A 262 11.55 -23.80 -23.58
CA ASP A 262 10.66 -24.16 -24.68
C ASP A 262 9.87 -25.44 -24.37
N GLN A 263 10.56 -26.50 -23.93
CA GLN A 263 9.94 -27.80 -23.71
C GLN A 263 8.87 -27.78 -22.60
N PHE A 264 9.15 -27.07 -21.51
CA PHE A 264 8.25 -27.05 -20.35
C PHE A 264 7.37 -25.81 -20.29
N ASN A 265 7.42 -24.94 -21.31
CA ASN A 265 6.68 -23.69 -21.38
C ASN A 265 6.90 -22.82 -20.14
N LEU A 266 8.16 -22.62 -19.71
CA LEU A 266 8.52 -21.83 -18.52
C LEU A 266 9.35 -20.61 -18.92
N ALA A 267 8.93 -19.42 -18.49
CA ALA A 267 9.63 -18.17 -18.78
C ALA A 267 10.90 -18.05 -17.93
N LEU A 268 12.08 -17.89 -18.55
CA LEU A 268 13.34 -17.71 -17.83
C LEU A 268 13.36 -16.41 -17.02
N GLU A 269 12.59 -15.41 -17.45
CA GLU A 269 12.34 -14.17 -16.72
C GLU A 269 11.70 -14.41 -15.35
N SER A 270 11.10 -15.58 -15.13
CA SER A 270 10.48 -15.98 -13.86
C SER A 270 11.43 -16.70 -12.91
N VAL A 271 12.68 -16.93 -13.32
CA VAL A 271 13.71 -17.53 -12.45
C VAL A 271 14.15 -16.53 -11.39
N GLN A 272 14.03 -16.94 -10.13
CA GLN A 272 14.46 -16.21 -8.95
C GLN A 272 15.94 -16.44 -8.66
N ALA A 273 16.37 -17.71 -8.73
CA ALA A 273 17.68 -18.14 -8.30
C ALA A 273 18.01 -19.52 -8.88
N ILE A 274 19.30 -19.85 -8.85
CA ILE A 274 19.83 -21.15 -9.25
C ILE A 274 20.55 -21.81 -8.08
N ALA A 275 20.48 -23.13 -8.00
CA ALA A 275 21.09 -23.91 -6.93
C ALA A 275 21.89 -25.11 -7.45
N SER A 276 22.93 -25.52 -6.72
CA SER A 276 23.69 -26.75 -7.00
C SER A 276 24.32 -27.32 -5.73
N ILE A 277 25.19 -28.31 -5.87
CA ILE A 277 26.03 -28.85 -4.79
C ILE A 277 27.30 -28.01 -4.60
N ALA A 278 27.89 -28.04 -3.40
CA ALA A 278 29.11 -27.34 -3.03
C ALA A 278 30.30 -27.61 -3.98
N LEU A 279 30.42 -28.82 -4.51
CA LEU A 279 31.42 -29.18 -5.54
C LEU A 279 31.34 -28.34 -6.82
N LYS A 280 30.24 -27.60 -7.02
CA LYS A 280 29.99 -26.72 -8.17
C LYS A 280 30.14 -25.24 -7.85
N ALA A 281 30.56 -24.87 -6.64
CA ALA A 281 30.76 -23.47 -6.25
C ALA A 281 31.83 -22.76 -7.11
N ASP A 282 32.84 -23.49 -7.57
CA ASP A 282 33.93 -22.99 -8.41
C ASP A 282 33.68 -23.18 -9.92
N GLU A 283 32.51 -23.67 -10.34
CA GLU A 283 32.23 -23.97 -11.75
C GLU A 283 32.16 -22.69 -12.60
N PRO A 284 33.08 -22.47 -13.57
CA PRO A 284 33.16 -21.20 -14.29
C PRO A 284 31.89 -20.88 -15.09
N GLY A 285 31.27 -21.89 -15.72
CA GLY A 285 30.06 -21.72 -16.51
C GLY A 285 28.85 -21.28 -15.68
N LEU A 286 28.63 -21.90 -14.51
CA LEU A 286 27.53 -21.54 -13.60
C LEU A 286 27.75 -20.16 -12.96
N ASN A 287 28.99 -19.83 -12.61
CA ASN A 287 29.35 -18.52 -12.08
C ASN A 287 29.18 -17.42 -13.14
N ALA A 288 29.52 -17.68 -14.40
CA ALA A 288 29.26 -16.76 -15.50
C ALA A 288 27.75 -16.57 -15.73
N LEU A 289 26.99 -17.66 -15.77
CA LEU A 289 25.53 -17.63 -15.91
C LEU A 289 24.86 -16.81 -14.79
N SER A 290 25.28 -17.01 -13.55
CA SER A 290 24.80 -16.26 -12.38
C SER A 290 25.04 -14.75 -12.53
N ARG A 291 26.23 -14.35 -12.98
CA ARG A 291 26.57 -12.94 -13.20
C ARG A 291 25.75 -12.33 -14.34
N ASP A 292 25.69 -13.01 -15.49
CA ASP A 292 25.04 -12.49 -16.70
C ASP A 292 23.53 -12.38 -16.54
N ARG A 293 22.90 -13.36 -15.87
CA ARG A 293 21.46 -13.37 -15.59
C ARG A 293 21.09 -12.65 -14.30
N GLN A 294 22.07 -12.26 -13.50
CA GLN A 294 21.90 -11.72 -12.15
C GLN A 294 21.06 -12.64 -11.23
N TRP A 295 21.17 -13.95 -11.44
CA TRP A 295 20.50 -14.95 -10.60
C TRP A 295 21.41 -15.32 -9.43
N PRO A 296 20.97 -15.18 -8.18
CA PRO A 296 21.70 -15.69 -7.03
C PRO A 296 22.02 -17.17 -7.23
N PHE A 297 23.30 -17.53 -7.05
CA PHE A 297 23.76 -18.91 -7.11
C PHE A 297 24.05 -19.42 -5.70
N THR A 298 23.28 -20.41 -5.26
CA THR A 298 23.46 -21.05 -3.95
C THR A 298 23.97 -22.46 -4.11
N THR A 299 24.95 -22.85 -3.31
CA THR A 299 25.42 -24.23 -3.25
C THR A 299 25.19 -24.83 -1.88
N TYR A 300 25.01 -26.15 -1.84
CA TYR A 300 24.77 -26.90 -0.60
C TYR A 300 25.74 -28.06 -0.47
N GLU A 301 26.17 -28.33 0.76
CA GLU A 301 26.94 -29.53 1.07
C GLU A 301 26.10 -30.80 0.84
N ALA A 302 26.79 -31.92 0.57
CA ALA A 302 26.16 -33.18 0.22
C ALA A 302 25.15 -33.67 1.28
N GLU A 303 25.51 -33.52 2.55
CA GLU A 303 24.71 -33.94 3.70
C GLU A 303 23.39 -33.17 3.80
N VAL A 304 23.40 -31.89 3.39
CA VAL A 304 22.21 -31.04 3.37
C VAL A 304 21.25 -31.49 2.26
N LEU A 305 21.80 -31.97 1.13
CA LEU A 305 21.02 -32.42 -0.01
C LEU A 305 20.46 -33.83 0.16
N ASP A 306 21.19 -34.75 0.79
CA ASP A 306 20.78 -36.15 0.97
C ASP A 306 19.48 -36.30 1.78
N GLY A 307 19.27 -35.42 2.77
CA GLY A 307 18.05 -35.37 3.57
C GLY A 307 16.84 -34.66 2.93
N THR A 308 16.89 -34.36 1.63
CA THR A 308 15.81 -33.62 0.96
C THR A 308 14.68 -34.55 0.53
N GLU A 309 13.47 -34.28 1.03
CA GLU A 309 12.24 -34.97 0.62
C GLU A 309 11.72 -34.44 -0.74
N GLY A 310 11.01 -35.28 -1.49
CA GLY A 310 10.36 -34.90 -2.77
C GLY A 310 11.22 -35.13 -4.02
N ILE A 311 12.37 -35.79 -3.89
CA ILE A 311 13.20 -36.25 -5.01
C ILE A 311 12.47 -37.36 -5.77
N GLU A 312 12.36 -37.23 -7.09
CA GLU A 312 11.69 -38.21 -7.95
C GLU A 312 12.68 -39.11 -8.69
N HIS A 313 13.90 -38.63 -8.99
CA HIS A 313 14.89 -39.36 -9.79
C HIS A 313 16.23 -39.48 -9.06
N PRO A 314 16.33 -40.38 -8.06
CA PRO A 314 17.61 -40.69 -7.43
C PRO A 314 18.57 -41.35 -8.43
N SER A 315 19.87 -41.14 -8.26
CA SER A 315 20.93 -41.70 -9.11
C SER A 315 22.05 -42.28 -8.26
N ASP A 316 22.27 -43.60 -8.39
CA ASP A 316 23.31 -44.31 -7.65
C ASP A 316 24.72 -43.80 -7.99
N TYR A 317 24.98 -43.48 -9.26
CA TYR A 317 26.24 -42.86 -9.68
C TYR A 317 26.46 -41.49 -9.02
N VAL A 318 25.43 -40.65 -8.97
CA VAL A 318 25.52 -39.33 -8.31
C VAL A 318 25.71 -39.52 -6.80
N LYS A 319 25.04 -40.49 -6.18
CA LYS A 319 25.22 -40.82 -4.77
C LYS A 319 26.65 -41.26 -4.46
N GLN A 320 27.25 -42.09 -5.31
CA GLN A 320 28.65 -42.53 -5.15
C GLN A 320 29.65 -41.38 -5.31
N VAL A 321 29.42 -40.47 -6.27
CA VAL A 321 30.37 -39.39 -6.59
C VAL A 321 30.22 -38.19 -5.67
N THR A 322 28.99 -37.89 -5.24
CA THR A 322 28.66 -36.62 -4.58
C THR A 322 28.04 -36.77 -3.20
N GLY A 323 27.68 -37.98 -2.77
CA GLY A 323 26.98 -38.24 -1.52
C GLY A 323 25.48 -37.88 -1.52
N SER A 324 24.93 -37.34 -2.61
CA SER A 324 23.52 -36.96 -2.73
C SER A 324 22.77 -37.84 -3.73
N ASN A 325 21.50 -38.16 -3.45
CA ASN A 325 20.65 -38.96 -4.35
C ASN A 325 20.36 -38.24 -5.68
N SER A 326 20.26 -36.91 -5.71
CA SER A 326 20.06 -36.12 -6.93
C SER A 326 20.43 -34.66 -6.71
N VAL A 327 21.54 -34.21 -7.30
CA VAL A 327 22.05 -32.83 -7.08
C VAL A 327 21.05 -31.77 -7.55
N ALA A 328 20.54 -31.88 -8.78
CA ALA A 328 19.67 -30.86 -9.35
C ALA A 328 18.31 -30.80 -8.62
N GLU A 329 17.63 -31.94 -8.44
CA GLU A 329 16.33 -31.96 -7.77
C GLU A 329 16.44 -31.53 -6.31
N ALA A 330 17.39 -32.08 -5.55
CA ALA A 330 17.55 -31.75 -4.13
C ALA A 330 17.90 -30.26 -3.94
N ALA A 331 18.79 -29.70 -4.79
CA ALA A 331 19.16 -28.30 -4.69
C ALA A 331 17.98 -27.36 -5.02
N ALA A 332 17.17 -27.70 -6.04
CA ALA A 332 15.97 -26.94 -6.39
C ALA A 332 14.93 -26.95 -5.25
N LEU A 333 14.62 -28.14 -4.71
CA LEU A 333 13.68 -28.35 -3.60
C LEU A 333 14.16 -27.61 -2.35
N LYS A 334 15.45 -27.72 -2.02
CA LYS A 334 16.03 -27.09 -0.83
C LYS A 334 15.93 -25.57 -0.88
N LEU A 335 16.29 -24.95 -2.02
CA LEU A 335 16.28 -23.50 -2.15
C LEU A 335 14.85 -22.94 -2.26
N SER A 336 13.96 -23.63 -2.98
CA SER A 336 12.56 -23.22 -3.13
C SER A 336 11.71 -23.41 -1.87
N GLN A 337 12.16 -24.26 -0.94
CA GLN A 337 11.43 -24.63 0.27
C GLN A 337 10.07 -25.29 0.01
N THR A 338 9.89 -25.93 -1.15
CA THR A 338 8.74 -26.78 -1.45
C THR A 338 9.12 -28.26 -1.39
N ARG A 339 8.11 -29.14 -1.39
CA ARG A 339 8.26 -30.60 -1.49
C ARG A 339 7.90 -31.14 -2.88
N GLN A 340 7.53 -30.26 -3.82
CA GLN A 340 7.07 -30.66 -5.15
C GLN A 340 8.00 -30.13 -6.24
N LEU A 341 8.41 -31.03 -7.13
CA LEU A 341 9.08 -30.66 -8.37
C LEU A 341 8.01 -30.19 -9.37
N LEU A 342 8.25 -29.04 -10.00
CA LEU A 342 7.46 -28.61 -11.15
C LEU A 342 7.92 -29.34 -12.40
N VAL A 343 9.24 -29.48 -12.55
CA VAL A 343 9.86 -30.30 -13.58
C VAL A 343 10.93 -31.14 -12.89
N PRO A 344 10.82 -32.49 -12.95
CA PRO A 344 11.85 -33.37 -12.42
C PRO A 344 13.13 -33.29 -13.25
N LYS A 345 14.13 -34.09 -12.89
CA LYS A 345 15.42 -34.14 -13.57
C LYS A 345 15.29 -34.24 -15.09
N TRP A 346 15.71 -33.18 -15.77
CA TRP A 346 15.82 -33.10 -17.22
C TRP A 346 17.28 -32.99 -17.63
N VAL A 347 17.70 -33.72 -18.67
CA VAL A 347 19.10 -33.79 -19.10
C VAL A 347 19.23 -33.24 -20.52
N PHE A 348 20.22 -32.36 -20.71
CA PHE A 348 20.58 -31.77 -21.98
C PHE A 348 22.02 -32.15 -22.34
N LYS A 349 22.27 -32.39 -23.63
CA LYS A 349 23.60 -32.71 -24.16
C LYS A 349 23.90 -31.85 -25.37
N GLN A 350 25.03 -31.17 -25.35
CA GLN A 350 25.54 -30.42 -26.50
C GLN A 350 27.06 -30.32 -26.41
N ASP A 351 27.74 -30.38 -27.55
CA ASP A 351 29.20 -30.20 -27.66
C ASP A 351 30.02 -31.11 -26.73
N GLY A 352 29.50 -32.32 -26.45
CA GLY A 352 30.14 -33.30 -25.56
C GLY A 352 29.93 -33.05 -24.07
N PHE A 353 29.21 -32.00 -23.68
CA PHE A 353 28.89 -31.68 -22.28
C PHE A 353 27.47 -32.07 -21.91
N HIS A 354 27.29 -32.50 -20.66
CA HIS A 354 26.00 -32.75 -20.04
C HIS A 354 25.61 -31.62 -19.10
N MET A 355 24.34 -31.22 -19.18
CA MET A 355 23.68 -30.36 -18.21
C MET A 355 22.44 -31.09 -17.68
N THR A 356 22.14 -30.90 -16.41
CA THR A 356 20.94 -31.38 -15.75
C THR A 356 20.21 -30.19 -15.14
N VAL A 357 18.89 -30.12 -15.36
CA VAL A 357 18.02 -29.08 -14.82
C VAL A 357 16.88 -29.76 -14.07
N ALA A 358 16.55 -29.26 -12.89
CA ALA A 358 15.28 -29.50 -12.22
C ALA A 358 14.67 -28.16 -11.85
N CYS A 359 13.34 -28.07 -11.80
CA CYS A 359 12.66 -26.82 -11.50
C CYS A 359 11.62 -27.02 -10.40
N CYS A 360 11.61 -26.11 -9.44
CA CYS A 360 10.55 -26.00 -8.44
C CYS A 360 9.88 -24.63 -8.57
N ARG A 361 8.57 -24.60 -8.33
CA ARG A 361 7.86 -23.34 -8.10
C ARG A 361 7.87 -23.04 -6.61
N ARG A 362 8.36 -21.86 -6.25
CA ARG A 362 8.31 -21.38 -4.87
C ARG A 362 6.85 -21.12 -4.48
N GLU A 363 6.46 -21.65 -3.33
CA GLU A 363 5.16 -21.34 -2.77
C GLU A 363 5.24 -20.00 -2.02
N TYR A 364 4.32 -19.11 -2.37
CA TYR A 364 4.12 -17.88 -1.64
C TYR A 364 2.94 -18.09 -0.71
N SER A 365 3.18 -17.95 0.59
CA SER A 365 2.12 -18.00 1.58
C SER A 365 1.00 -17.06 1.16
N GLU A 366 -0.24 -17.54 1.21
CA GLU A 366 -1.37 -16.63 1.25
C GLU A 366 -1.14 -15.59 2.35
N PRO A 367 -1.66 -14.36 2.19
CA PRO A 367 -1.45 -13.37 3.22
C PRO A 367 -1.88 -13.96 4.55
N LEU A 368 -1.09 -13.70 5.59
CA LEU A 368 -1.60 -13.62 6.95
C LEU A 368 -2.58 -12.42 7.05
N ARG A 369 -3.56 -12.31 6.15
CA ARG A 369 -4.86 -11.78 6.47
C ARG A 369 -5.60 -12.89 7.21
N ARG A 370 -5.17 -13.14 8.45
CA ARG A 370 -6.17 -13.44 9.46
C ARG A 370 -7.11 -12.25 9.44
N HIS A 371 -8.26 -12.43 8.81
CA HIS A 371 -9.45 -11.69 9.15
C HIS A 371 -9.59 -11.73 10.68
N LYS A 372 -9.17 -10.66 11.33
CA LYS A 372 -9.92 -10.11 12.45
C LYS A 372 -10.59 -8.83 11.98
N GLN A 373 -11.28 -8.89 10.84
CA GLN A 373 -12.61 -8.30 10.87
C GLN A 373 -13.40 -9.17 11.83
N LYS A 374 -13.66 -8.67 13.03
CA LYS A 374 -14.88 -9.07 13.72
C LYS A 374 -16.03 -8.64 12.79
N ASN A 375 -16.47 -9.54 11.93
CA ASN A 375 -17.82 -9.48 11.39
C ASN A 375 -18.72 -9.66 12.61
N TRP A 376 -19.20 -8.55 13.18
CA TRP A 376 -20.26 -8.58 14.20
C TRP A 376 -21.59 -9.06 13.56
N LEU A 377 -21.72 -8.96 12.24
CA LEU A 377 -23.01 -9.03 11.54
C LEU A 377 -23.13 -10.18 10.52
N ASP A 378 -22.41 -11.29 10.69
CA ASP A 378 -22.66 -12.49 9.87
C ASP A 378 -23.40 -13.55 10.70
N GLU A 379 -24.73 -13.46 10.66
CA GLU A 379 -25.67 -14.41 11.29
C GLU A 379 -25.79 -15.75 10.55
N THR A 380 -24.85 -16.11 9.67
CA THR A 380 -25.05 -17.26 8.76
C THR A 380 -23.92 -18.29 8.73
N LYS A 381 -23.46 -18.75 9.90
CA LYS A 381 -23.05 -20.15 10.05
C LYS A 381 -23.42 -20.66 11.43
N HIS A 382 -24.67 -21.05 11.61
CA HIS A 382 -25.11 -22.27 12.33
C HIS A 382 -26.56 -22.58 11.96
N SER A 383 -26.79 -23.01 10.71
CA SER A 383 -28.03 -23.72 10.33
C SER A 383 -27.72 -24.77 9.26
N GLY A 384 -26.88 -25.73 9.63
CA GLY A 384 -26.80 -27.03 8.96
C GLY A 384 -27.54 -28.05 9.81
N HIS A 385 -28.86 -27.91 9.94
CA HIS A 385 -29.72 -28.98 10.44
C HIS A 385 -29.86 -30.02 9.32
N SER A 386 -29.02 -31.05 9.37
CA SER A 386 -29.50 -32.41 9.19
C SER A 386 -30.59 -32.67 10.23
N HIS A 387 -31.63 -33.41 9.83
CA HIS A 387 -32.79 -33.77 10.64
C HIS A 387 -32.38 -34.24 12.06
N PRO A 388 -33.16 -33.96 13.12
CA PRO A 388 -32.73 -34.08 14.53
C PRO A 388 -32.60 -35.50 15.11
N ALA A 389 -32.44 -36.54 14.28
CA ALA A 389 -32.44 -37.93 14.76
C ALA A 389 -31.05 -38.59 14.87
N ASP A 390 -30.02 -38.07 14.19
CA ASP A 390 -28.78 -38.84 13.95
C ASP A 390 -27.45 -38.13 14.32
N ARG A 391 -27.41 -37.28 15.36
CA ARG A 391 -26.11 -36.78 15.87
C ARG A 391 -25.84 -37.19 17.32
N PRO A 392 -24.70 -37.86 17.60
CA PRO A 392 -24.35 -38.32 18.94
C PRO A 392 -24.06 -37.11 19.85
N GLU A 393 -24.54 -37.20 21.09
CA GLU A 393 -24.43 -36.16 22.11
C GLU A 393 -22.97 -35.72 22.32
N ALA A 394 -22.66 -34.48 21.92
CA ALA A 394 -21.41 -33.82 22.27
C ALA A 394 -21.53 -33.26 23.70
N GLN A 395 -20.63 -33.68 24.58
CA GLN A 395 -20.58 -33.28 25.98
C GLN A 395 -20.56 -31.74 26.14
N PRO A 396 -21.30 -31.18 27.11
CA PRO A 396 -21.42 -29.74 27.28
C PRO A 396 -20.09 -29.12 27.72
N ARG A 397 -19.59 -28.18 26.92
CA ARG A 397 -18.40 -27.38 27.23
C ARG A 397 -18.79 -26.31 28.25
N GLU A 398 -18.16 -26.31 29.43
CA GLU A 398 -18.41 -25.33 30.49
C GLU A 398 -18.00 -23.92 30.02
N VAL A 399 -18.99 -23.09 29.67
CA VAL A 399 -18.76 -21.71 29.27
C VAL A 399 -18.62 -20.84 30.52
N ARG A 400 -17.45 -20.24 30.72
CA ARG A 400 -17.24 -19.26 31.79
C ARG A 400 -17.78 -17.90 31.37
N VAL A 401 -18.74 -17.36 32.10
CA VAL A 401 -19.38 -16.06 31.84
C VAL A 401 -18.92 -15.06 32.90
N ASN A 402 -18.62 -13.82 32.51
CA ASN A 402 -18.27 -12.76 33.46
C ASN A 402 -19.51 -12.15 34.15
N ALA A 403 -19.29 -11.29 35.15
CA ALA A 403 -20.35 -10.60 35.90
C ALA A 403 -21.28 -9.72 35.04
N TYR A 404 -20.98 -9.52 33.75
CA TYR A 404 -21.78 -8.75 32.81
C TYR A 404 -22.41 -9.61 31.70
N GLY A 405 -22.41 -10.95 31.85
CA GLY A 405 -23.06 -11.85 30.90
C GLY A 405 -22.27 -12.16 29.64
N ASN A 406 -20.97 -11.81 29.58
CA ASN A 406 -20.13 -12.10 28.41
C ASN A 406 -19.25 -13.32 28.64
N GLU A 407 -19.13 -14.17 27.62
CA GLU A 407 -18.22 -15.33 27.64
C GLU A 407 -16.75 -14.89 27.77
N VAL A 408 -16.01 -15.57 28.63
CA VAL A 408 -14.59 -15.29 28.90
C VAL A 408 -13.75 -16.38 28.27
N VAL A 409 -12.88 -15.96 27.35
CA VAL A 409 -11.93 -16.85 26.68
C VAL A 409 -10.88 -17.34 27.67
N GLU A 410 -10.55 -18.63 27.60
CA GLU A 410 -9.53 -19.27 28.41
C GLU A 410 -8.18 -18.53 28.31
N GLY A 411 -7.55 -18.24 29.45
CA GLY A 411 -6.29 -17.48 29.54
C GLY A 411 -6.42 -15.96 29.67
N TYR A 412 -7.62 -15.39 29.52
CA TYR A 412 -7.86 -13.95 29.73
C TYR A 412 -8.62 -13.68 31.03
N GLN A 413 -7.97 -13.02 31.99
CA GLN A 413 -8.67 -12.43 33.15
C GLN A 413 -9.20 -11.05 32.75
N CYS A 414 -10.52 -10.86 32.89
CA CYS A 414 -11.10 -9.53 32.87
C CYS A 414 -10.49 -8.71 34.02
N LYS A 415 -9.59 -7.77 33.71
CA LYS A 415 -9.21 -6.73 34.68
C LYS A 415 -10.28 -5.64 34.62
N PRO A 416 -10.80 -5.18 35.76
CA PRO A 416 -10.20 -5.28 37.08
C PRO A 416 -10.59 -6.57 37.84
N ARG A 417 -9.63 -7.14 38.60
CA ARG A 417 -9.85 -8.27 39.53
C ARG A 417 -10.87 -7.92 40.64
N HIS A 418 -11.16 -6.64 40.81
CA HIS A 418 -12.21 -6.13 41.67
C HIS A 418 -13.04 -5.15 40.83
N VAL A 419 -14.20 -5.59 40.36
CA VAL A 419 -15.20 -4.71 39.78
C VAL A 419 -15.87 -4.03 40.95
N ASP A 420 -15.38 -2.85 41.30
CA ASP A 420 -16.12 -1.94 42.14
C ASP A 420 -17.31 -1.44 41.30
N LEU A 421 -18.48 -2.03 41.49
CA LEU A 421 -19.72 -1.59 40.83
C LEU A 421 -20.17 -0.22 41.35
N ASP A 422 -19.64 0.22 42.50
CA ASP A 422 -19.88 1.55 43.04
C ASP A 422 -18.84 2.56 42.54
N ARG A 423 -17.86 2.14 41.73
CA ARG A 423 -16.87 3.04 41.13
C ARG A 423 -17.60 4.02 40.19
N PRO A 424 -17.60 5.33 40.49
CA PRO A 424 -18.38 6.32 39.73
C PRO A 424 -17.95 6.47 38.27
N MET A 425 -16.83 5.86 37.87
CA MET A 425 -16.34 5.87 36.49
C MET A 425 -17.37 5.30 35.49
N LEU A 426 -18.18 4.32 35.90
CA LEU A 426 -19.17 3.66 35.04
C LEU A 426 -20.56 4.31 35.08
N TYR A 427 -20.88 5.16 36.06
CA TYR A 427 -22.21 5.75 36.22
C TYR A 427 -22.17 7.25 35.98
N HIS A 428 -22.90 7.71 34.97
CA HIS A 428 -23.14 9.13 34.70
C HIS A 428 -24.54 9.24 34.13
N THR A 429 -25.29 10.25 34.56
CA THR A 429 -26.64 10.54 34.06
C THR A 429 -26.53 11.15 32.66
N HIS A 430 -25.57 12.05 32.47
CA HIS A 430 -25.34 12.75 31.20
C HIS A 430 -23.90 12.56 30.73
N HIS A 431 -23.72 12.30 29.43
CA HIS A 431 -22.44 12.25 28.73
C HIS A 431 -22.41 13.37 27.69
N ILE A 432 -21.49 14.31 27.88
CA ILE A 432 -21.22 15.39 26.94
C ILE A 432 -20.01 14.99 26.10
N LEU A 433 -20.20 14.94 24.79
CA LEU A 433 -19.12 14.82 23.81
C LEU A 433 -18.78 16.21 23.29
N LEU A 434 -17.61 16.74 23.67
CA LEU A 434 -17.15 18.07 23.27
C LEU A 434 -16.10 17.97 22.16
N CYS A 435 -16.33 18.67 21.06
CA CYS A 435 -15.40 18.73 19.94
C CYS A 435 -14.30 19.79 20.17
N GLU A 436 -13.04 19.35 20.25
CA GLU A 436 -11.86 20.21 20.47
C GLU A 436 -10.65 19.84 19.58
N GLY A 437 -10.88 19.30 18.38
CA GLY A 437 -9.80 18.83 17.50
C GLY A 437 -9.42 19.76 16.35
N GLN A 438 -8.25 19.51 15.78
CA GLN A 438 -7.53 20.34 14.80
C GLN A 438 -8.00 20.16 13.34
N ARG A 439 -9.12 19.47 13.09
CA ARG A 439 -9.52 19.10 11.72
C ARG A 439 -10.02 20.29 10.89
N CYS A 440 -10.40 21.40 11.51
CA CYS A 440 -10.93 22.61 10.85
C CYS A 440 -9.97 23.80 11.05
N ALA A 441 -9.82 24.64 10.02
CA ALA A 441 -8.75 25.64 9.86
C ALA A 441 -8.65 26.76 10.94
N LYS A 442 -9.62 26.87 11.86
CA LYS A 442 -9.55 27.75 13.04
C LYS A 442 -9.99 26.98 14.28
N ALA A 443 -9.09 26.76 15.23
CA ALA A 443 -9.39 26.12 16.51
C ALA A 443 -10.08 27.12 17.45
N GLY A 444 -11.36 26.88 17.81
CA GLY A 444 -12.16 27.81 18.63
C GLY A 444 -12.19 27.52 20.14
N SER A 445 -11.83 26.31 20.59
CA SER A 445 -12.05 25.88 21.99
C SER A 445 -10.90 25.02 22.52
N LYS A 446 -9.67 25.53 22.51
CA LYS A 446 -8.55 24.82 23.16
C LYS A 446 -8.79 24.78 24.68
N ASN A 447 -8.74 23.59 25.27
CA ASN A 447 -8.83 23.33 26.72
C ASN A 447 -10.20 23.53 27.40
N LEU A 448 -11.27 23.83 26.66
CA LEU A 448 -12.61 23.96 27.21
C LEU A 448 -13.08 22.70 27.97
N ALA A 449 -12.76 21.48 27.49
CA ALA A 449 -13.07 20.23 28.18
C ALA A 449 -12.37 20.10 29.54
N HIS A 450 -11.21 20.74 29.70
CA HIS A 450 -10.51 20.78 30.98
C HIS A 450 -11.24 21.74 31.93
N ASP A 451 -11.53 22.95 31.47
CA ASP A 451 -12.18 24.00 32.25
C ASP A 451 -13.57 23.58 32.73
N LEU A 452 -14.37 22.99 31.84
CA LEU A 452 -15.71 22.50 32.18
C LEU A 452 -15.69 21.35 33.20
N ARG A 453 -14.65 20.52 33.20
CA ARG A 453 -14.49 19.49 34.24
C ARG A 453 -14.15 20.12 35.60
N GLY A 454 -13.46 21.27 35.61
CA GLY A 454 -13.25 22.09 36.81
C GLY A 454 -14.59 22.54 37.39
N ILE A 455 -15.45 23.16 36.57
CA ILE A 455 -16.79 23.61 36.97
C ILE A 455 -17.64 22.45 37.51
N LEU A 456 -17.64 21.28 36.84
CA LEU A 456 -18.36 20.10 37.32
C LEU A 456 -17.87 19.62 38.70
N LYS A 457 -16.56 19.75 38.98
CA LYS A 457 -16.00 19.39 40.28
C LYS A 457 -16.44 20.36 41.37
N GLU A 458 -16.46 21.66 41.07
CA GLU A 458 -16.96 22.70 41.98
C GLU A 458 -18.45 22.53 42.32
N LEU A 459 -19.26 22.14 41.33
CA LEU A 459 -20.70 21.87 41.52
C LEU A 459 -21.01 20.49 42.14
N GLY A 460 -20.01 19.66 42.42
CA GLY A 460 -20.21 18.30 42.92
C GLY A 460 -20.79 17.31 41.89
N LEU A 461 -20.88 17.70 40.62
CA LEU A 461 -21.45 16.91 39.51
C LEU A 461 -20.41 16.04 38.78
N ALA A 462 -19.15 16.04 39.21
CA ALA A 462 -18.10 15.17 38.67
C ALA A 462 -18.18 13.72 39.20
N THR A 463 -18.96 13.49 40.26
CA THR A 463 -19.16 12.22 40.98
C THR A 463 -20.62 12.07 41.45
N GLY A 464 -21.02 10.91 41.98
CA GLY A 464 -22.38 10.70 42.51
C GLY A 464 -23.43 10.30 41.47
N GLN A 465 -24.71 10.25 41.90
CA GLN A 465 -25.82 9.74 41.08
C GLN A 465 -26.21 10.66 39.92
N GLN A 466 -26.01 11.98 40.06
CA GLN A 466 -26.27 12.99 39.03
C GLN A 466 -25.04 13.31 38.18
N ARG A 467 -24.02 12.43 38.21
CA ARG A 467 -22.73 12.70 37.59
C ARG A 467 -22.86 13.03 36.10
N ILE A 468 -22.19 14.10 35.69
CA ILE A 468 -22.03 14.48 34.29
C ILE A 468 -20.62 14.13 33.84
N LYS A 469 -20.51 13.38 32.73
CA LYS A 469 -19.23 13.01 32.12
C LYS A 469 -18.96 13.88 30.91
N ILE A 470 -17.76 14.47 30.83
CA ILE A 470 -17.29 15.18 29.63
C ILE A 470 -16.16 14.39 28.97
N SER A 471 -16.39 13.95 27.73
CA SER A 471 -15.34 13.38 26.87
C SER A 471 -14.95 14.36 25.77
N ARG A 472 -13.64 14.52 25.58
CA ARG A 472 -13.09 15.27 24.45
C ARG A 472 -13.13 14.38 23.20
N ALA A 473 -13.62 14.94 22.10
CA ALA A 473 -13.62 14.33 20.77
C ALA A 473 -12.85 15.21 19.77
N MET A 474 -12.21 14.59 18.78
CA MET A 474 -11.44 15.32 17.75
C MET A 474 -12.35 15.98 16.69
N CYS A 475 -13.44 15.32 16.30
CA CYS A 475 -14.45 15.87 15.40
C CYS A 475 -15.75 15.11 15.65
N VAL A 476 -16.86 15.85 15.81
CA VAL A 476 -18.21 15.27 15.94
C VAL A 476 -19.07 15.50 14.70
N GLY A 477 -18.48 15.99 13.61
CA GLY A 477 -19.11 16.03 12.28
C GLY A 477 -20.12 17.15 12.02
N ALA A 478 -20.29 18.13 12.93
CA ALA A 478 -21.40 19.08 12.86
C ALA A 478 -21.06 20.58 12.76
N CYS A 479 -19.85 21.00 12.39
CA CYS A 479 -19.61 22.44 12.22
C CYS A 479 -18.62 22.85 11.12
N ARG A 480 -18.94 23.98 10.48
CA ARG A 480 -18.12 24.74 9.52
C ARG A 480 -17.51 26.03 10.07
N ASN A 481 -17.61 26.39 11.38
CA ASN A 481 -16.82 27.47 12.03
C ASN A 481 -16.93 27.70 13.58
N ARG A 482 -17.41 26.77 14.44
CA ARG A 482 -17.50 26.96 15.92
C ARG A 482 -17.35 25.65 16.72
N ALA A 483 -17.10 25.72 18.04
CA ALA A 483 -17.08 24.53 18.88
C ALA A 483 -18.50 23.95 19.04
N THR A 484 -18.58 22.63 19.17
CA THR A 484 -19.86 21.90 19.20
C THR A 484 -19.80 20.82 20.25
N LEU A 485 -20.91 20.61 20.96
CA LEU A 485 -21.09 19.47 21.86
C LEU A 485 -22.42 18.78 21.63
N VAL A 486 -22.46 17.50 22.00
CA VAL A 486 -23.67 16.68 22.01
C VAL A 486 -23.89 16.14 23.41
N VAL A 487 -25.13 16.24 23.89
CA VAL A 487 -25.55 15.72 25.20
C VAL A 487 -26.26 14.38 24.99
N TYR A 488 -25.78 13.33 25.67
CA TYR A 488 -26.46 12.05 25.74
C TYR A 488 -26.86 11.77 27.17
N GLU A 489 -28.12 11.43 27.38
CA GLU A 489 -28.59 10.96 28.68
C GLU A 489 -28.61 9.43 28.72
N ARG A 490 -28.10 8.85 29.81
CA ARG A 490 -28.13 7.41 30.07
C ARG A 490 -29.41 7.04 30.82
N SER A 491 -30.54 7.16 30.13
CA SER A 491 -31.87 6.80 30.62
C SER A 491 -32.56 5.83 29.66
N ARG A 492 -33.46 4.99 30.17
CA ARG A 492 -34.37 4.17 29.34
C ARG A 492 -35.46 5.02 28.67
N GLN A 493 -35.76 6.19 29.24
CA GLN A 493 -36.67 7.20 28.69
C GLN A 493 -35.89 8.52 28.61
N PRO A 494 -35.29 8.83 27.45
CA PRO A 494 -34.46 10.02 27.29
C PRO A 494 -35.28 11.31 27.45
N SER A 495 -34.73 12.31 28.14
CA SER A 495 -35.32 13.65 28.27
C SER A 495 -35.17 14.48 26.99
N ALA A 496 -35.71 15.70 27.03
CA ALA A 496 -35.54 16.71 25.98
C ALA A 496 -34.07 17.08 25.70
N ASN A 497 -33.14 16.73 26.59
CA ASN A 497 -31.72 17.04 26.44
C ASN A 497 -30.93 15.91 25.75
N HIS A 498 -31.51 14.72 25.59
CA HIS A 498 -30.83 13.61 24.93
C HIS A 498 -30.72 13.85 23.42
N GLY A 499 -29.52 13.66 22.88
CA GLY A 499 -29.23 13.89 21.46
C GLY A 499 -29.19 15.36 21.06
N LEU A 500 -29.14 16.29 22.04
CA LEU A 500 -29.18 17.72 21.79
C LEU A 500 -27.80 18.25 21.38
N TRP A 501 -27.76 19.03 20.30
CA TRP A 501 -26.54 19.62 19.75
C TRP A 501 -26.46 21.10 20.09
N LEU A 502 -25.37 21.50 20.75
CA LEU A 502 -25.07 22.91 21.03
C LEU A 502 -23.89 23.40 20.20
N ARG A 503 -23.98 24.65 19.74
CA ARG A 503 -22.97 25.34 18.93
C ARG A 503 -22.58 26.68 19.57
N GLY A 504 -21.37 27.16 19.28
CA GLY A 504 -20.89 28.43 19.83
C GLY A 504 -20.66 28.38 21.34
N VAL A 505 -20.41 27.18 21.86
CA VAL A 505 -20.25 26.91 23.29
C VAL A 505 -19.00 27.56 23.88
N GLU A 506 -18.04 27.92 23.04
CA GLU A 506 -16.87 28.72 23.40
C GLU A 506 -17.20 30.16 23.85
N ALA A 507 -18.37 30.68 23.48
CA ALA A 507 -18.82 32.02 23.84
C ALA A 507 -19.64 32.05 25.14
N LEU A 508 -19.93 30.89 25.73
CA LEU A 508 -20.69 30.79 26.98
C LEU A 508 -19.82 31.19 28.16
N SER A 509 -20.36 32.06 29.01
CA SER A 509 -19.76 32.45 30.29
C SER A 509 -19.78 31.30 31.30
N ILE A 510 -18.94 31.39 32.33
CA ILE A 510 -18.89 30.41 33.43
C ILE A 510 -20.27 30.27 34.11
N ALA A 511 -21.00 31.37 34.32
CA ALA A 511 -22.33 31.36 34.93
C ALA A 511 -23.35 30.60 34.06
N GLN A 512 -23.28 30.76 32.73
CA GLN A 512 -24.13 29.98 31.81
C GLN A 512 -23.78 28.49 31.83
N TRP A 513 -22.50 28.13 31.93
CA TRP A 513 -22.08 26.74 32.10
C TRP A 513 -22.58 26.11 33.40
N GLN A 514 -22.52 26.85 34.51
CA GLN A 514 -23.08 26.41 35.77
C GLN A 514 -24.59 26.18 35.64
N ALA A 515 -25.33 27.10 35.02
CA ALA A 515 -26.76 26.95 34.76
C ALA A 515 -27.09 25.73 33.89
N ILE A 516 -26.30 25.46 32.85
CA ILE A 516 -26.43 24.26 32.01
C ILE A 516 -26.25 22.99 32.85
N PHE A 517 -25.20 22.91 33.67
CA PHE A 517 -24.94 21.70 34.45
C PHE A 517 -25.97 21.46 35.55
N VAL A 518 -26.46 22.52 36.20
CA VAL A 518 -27.59 22.43 37.13
C VAL A 518 -28.84 21.94 36.40
N ALA A 519 -29.19 22.54 35.26
CA ALA A 519 -30.35 22.11 34.47
C ALA A 519 -30.25 20.64 34.03
N LEU A 520 -29.07 20.18 33.60
CA LEU A 520 -28.84 18.77 33.28
C LEU A 520 -28.98 17.86 34.51
N SER A 521 -28.46 18.25 35.68
CA SER A 521 -28.60 17.46 36.90
C SER A 521 -30.05 17.33 37.39
N GLU A 522 -30.87 18.36 37.14
CA GLU A 522 -32.30 18.41 37.47
C GLU A 522 -33.21 17.91 36.33
N ASN A 523 -32.63 17.46 35.22
CA ASN A 523 -33.31 17.05 34.00
C ASN A 523 -34.27 18.09 33.40
N LYS A 524 -33.96 19.38 33.58
CA LYS A 524 -34.69 20.51 32.99
C LYS A 524 -34.26 20.74 31.54
N PRO A 525 -35.18 21.06 30.61
CA PRO A 525 -34.82 21.35 29.22
C PRO A 525 -33.82 22.49 29.10
N LEU A 526 -32.73 22.28 28.35
CA LEU A 526 -31.71 23.32 28.15
C LEU A 526 -32.24 24.56 27.44
N THR A 527 -33.36 24.46 26.72
CA THR A 527 -34.07 25.60 26.11
C THR A 527 -34.58 26.63 27.12
N GLN A 528 -34.65 26.28 28.41
CA GLN A 528 -35.01 27.22 29.49
C GLN A 528 -33.83 28.05 30.01
N VAL A 529 -32.59 27.63 29.73
CA VAL A 529 -31.36 28.27 30.25
C VAL A 529 -30.44 28.79 29.15
N LEU A 530 -30.72 28.46 27.89
CA LEU A 530 -29.98 28.91 26.72
C LEU A 530 -30.92 29.46 25.64
N GLU A 531 -30.46 30.49 24.94
CA GLU A 531 -31.16 31.03 23.78
C GLU A 531 -31.13 30.06 22.60
N ALA A 532 -32.16 30.12 21.74
CA ALA A 532 -32.29 29.30 20.53
C ALA A 532 -31.07 29.37 19.59
N SER A 533 -30.29 30.46 19.64
CA SER A 533 -29.08 30.67 18.85
C SER A 533 -27.99 29.62 19.11
N PHE A 534 -27.93 29.07 20.34
CA PHE A 534 -26.96 28.05 20.76
C PHE A 534 -27.33 26.64 20.34
N PHE A 535 -28.55 26.39 19.86
CA PHE A 535 -29.00 25.07 19.43
C PHE A 535 -28.71 24.86 17.93
N ALA A 536 -28.15 23.71 17.60
CA ALA A 536 -27.94 23.27 16.23
C ALA A 536 -29.04 22.26 15.86
N TRP A 537 -30.17 22.77 15.35
CA TRP A 537 -31.27 21.94 14.88
C TRP A 537 -30.82 21.14 13.64
N VAL A 538 -31.00 19.83 13.69
CA VAL A 538 -30.90 18.97 12.51
C VAL A 538 -32.21 19.15 11.76
N GLU A 539 -32.18 19.75 10.56
CA GLU A 539 -33.35 19.78 9.68
C GLU A 539 -33.76 18.32 9.41
N GLU A 540 -35.05 17.99 9.62
CA GLU A 540 -35.56 16.69 9.20
C GLU A 540 -35.27 16.53 7.70
N PRO A 541 -34.64 15.42 7.26
CA PRO A 541 -34.44 15.21 5.84
C PRO A 541 -35.82 15.17 5.18
N GLU A 542 -36.06 16.06 4.21
CA GLU A 542 -37.26 15.99 3.37
C GLU A 542 -37.41 14.55 2.86
N PRO A 543 -38.59 13.93 2.98
CA PRO A 543 -38.79 12.56 2.54
C PRO A 543 -38.42 12.47 1.07
N LEU A 544 -37.45 11.61 0.76
CA LEU A 544 -37.01 11.29 -0.59
C LEU A 544 -38.24 10.87 -1.43
N MET A 545 -38.82 11.80 -2.17
CA MET A 545 -39.85 11.49 -3.15
C MET A 545 -39.24 10.51 -4.16
N LYS A 546 -39.75 9.28 -4.15
CA LYS A 546 -39.44 8.26 -5.16
C LYS A 546 -39.79 8.86 -6.53
N LYS A 547 -38.79 9.14 -7.35
CA LYS A 547 -38.98 9.50 -8.75
C LYS A 547 -39.55 8.28 -9.48
N THR A 548 -40.87 8.27 -9.67
CA THR A 548 -41.52 7.45 -10.68
C THR A 548 -41.26 8.05 -12.06
N ASN A 549 -40.99 7.16 -13.02
CA ASN A 549 -40.76 7.38 -14.46
C ASN A 549 -41.34 8.65 -15.06
N ILE A 550 -40.52 9.39 -15.81
CA ILE A 550 -40.98 10.23 -16.93
C ILE A 550 -39.94 10.15 -18.05
N ASP A 551 -40.29 9.36 -19.07
CA ASP A 551 -40.02 9.70 -20.47
C ASP A 551 -40.71 11.04 -20.77
N GLU A 552 -39.96 12.05 -21.18
CA GLU A 552 -40.30 12.94 -22.29
C GLU A 552 -39.31 14.12 -22.35
N LYS A 553 -38.70 14.27 -23.52
CA LYS A 553 -37.93 15.45 -23.90
C LYS A 553 -38.88 16.65 -23.98
N THR A 554 -38.54 17.76 -23.34
CA THR A 554 -38.54 19.07 -24.01
C THR A 554 -37.77 20.11 -23.21
N SER A 555 -36.96 20.85 -23.95
CA SER A 555 -36.19 22.05 -23.58
C SER A 555 -36.99 23.00 -22.69
N ILE A 556 -36.38 23.48 -21.59
CA ILE A 556 -36.37 24.91 -21.18
C ILE A 556 -35.37 25.12 -20.02
N ASP A 557 -34.55 26.15 -20.21
CA ASP A 557 -33.78 26.96 -19.25
C ASP A 557 -32.48 26.46 -18.59
N LYS A 558 -31.38 26.89 -19.22
CA LYS A 558 -30.11 27.25 -18.59
C LYS A 558 -30.28 28.38 -17.56
N LYS A 559 -30.99 28.18 -16.44
CA LYS A 559 -31.01 29.12 -15.30
C LYS A 559 -31.48 28.43 -14.02
N LYS A 560 -30.54 27.80 -13.29
CA LYS A 560 -30.51 27.61 -11.80
C LYS A 560 -29.47 26.55 -11.40
N ARG A 561 -28.19 26.83 -11.62
CA ARG A 561 -27.15 26.44 -10.66
C ARG A 561 -26.72 27.70 -9.94
N GLN A 562 -27.63 28.24 -9.13
CA GLN A 562 -27.25 29.22 -8.13
C GLN A 562 -26.44 28.43 -7.10
N ARG A 563 -25.10 28.55 -7.21
CA ARG A 563 -24.22 28.39 -6.06
C ARG A 563 -24.91 29.11 -4.91
N LEU A 564 -25.19 28.40 -3.82
CA LEU A 564 -25.50 29.00 -2.52
C LEU A 564 -24.30 29.90 -2.15
N LYS A 565 -24.34 31.14 -2.64
CA LYS A 565 -23.50 32.22 -2.17
C LYS A 565 -23.87 32.38 -0.71
N CYS A 566 -22.92 32.08 0.17
CA CYS A 566 -22.98 32.47 1.55
C CYS A 566 -23.23 33.98 1.57
N ARG A 567 -24.38 34.41 2.13
CA ARG A 567 -24.53 35.81 2.53
C ARG A 567 -23.50 36.07 3.64
N PRO A 568 -22.70 37.14 3.57
CA PRO A 568 -22.00 37.60 4.74
C PRO A 568 -23.06 38.08 5.74
N TYR A 569 -22.98 37.62 6.98
CA TYR A 569 -23.71 38.26 8.08
C TYR A 569 -22.77 39.30 8.70
N GLN A 570 -23.25 40.54 8.73
CA GLN A 570 -22.74 41.62 9.57
C GLN A 570 -22.91 41.25 11.04
#